data_AF-A0A929X9R2-F1
#
_entry.id   AF-A0A929X9R2-F1
#
_cell.length_a   1.000
_cell.length_b   1.000
_cell.length_c   1.000
_cell.angle_alpha   90.00
_cell.angle_beta   90.00
_cell.angle_gamma   90.00
#
_symmetry.space_group_name_H-M   'P 1'
#
loop_
_entity.id
_entity.type
_entity.pdbx_description
1 polymer ?
#
loop_
_entity_poly.entity_id
_entity_poly.type
_entity_poly.pdbx_seq_one_letter_code
_entity_poly.pdbx_strand_id
1 'polypeptide(L)'
;MRENKNYYKKKIVLFLFILTIIFAILSLYGYYHTKISDPIQLWSAVLYGTVKLFLFAAPLSAENPGGIFYELAKWLAPILTSAFIFTQISNVLLHLKNMFLNGISRKHVILFGDSAVARALLTNLLADRESYRISFVTKQFLEEQRKNKLERKGIASYQLDFEKCDQNEIRDLFLALHISSAKYLFFTGESDLENFSLYASVIGRIRPKKNIVSFVHCESNTVIGYMEDLRPAGVDTVYFEEEELTVRMLLEKKAVQERLFSSFSRLPFADSGKEQANSGQKQADSGKEPTVEEMDATILPPHVLVFGINSLLSPLLKKLANDATLSLQKNARVTVVDTDAGKKLHELFPVQGKEGIFRALEMDSIELCSEHSSYRKREQIRAYLKSMEQEERPALFFLLQEDVIENLKVLQLLRSSFQEAPKLFRNSSAVVLSHVLKEEGEEVETFGDLSTVLTEPVLIRASLDNRAKEFNEAYNKAAEAAGMGEGSSWNSLSYVRKESSRLSASHASVKEAFLRQFFRDRSDAEIRAILSRKETEFRSLEELEKMDKPAFRERFRHFLKENPELDFLSRLEHKRWCNSYYAMFFRYGEKKDESRKTHPCLIDEWETVIGEKFDLCHPEYDLLSVFALFKEV
;
A
#
# COMPACT_ATOMS: atom_id res chain seq x y z
N MET A 1 -22.20 -15.79 -20.05
CA MET A 1 -22.45 -16.21 -21.45
C MET A 1 -21.62 -15.49 -22.55
N ARG A 2 -20.72 -14.53 -22.26
CA ARG A 2 -19.89 -13.87 -23.31
C ARG A 2 -18.64 -14.67 -23.74
N GLU A 3 -18.13 -15.58 -22.91
CA GLU A 3 -16.92 -16.36 -23.22
C GLU A 3 -17.09 -17.40 -24.34
N ASN A 4 -18.31 -17.91 -24.56
CA ASN A 4 -18.55 -18.92 -25.60
C ASN A 4 -18.48 -18.38 -27.04
N LYS A 5 -18.79 -17.10 -27.28
CA LYS A 5 -18.90 -16.55 -28.64
C LYS A 5 -17.56 -16.52 -29.39
N ASN A 6 -16.47 -16.18 -28.69
CA ASN A 6 -15.12 -16.16 -29.29
C ASN A 6 -14.57 -17.57 -29.53
N TYR A 7 -14.90 -18.52 -28.66
CA TYR A 7 -14.54 -19.93 -28.83
C TYR A 7 -15.17 -20.52 -30.09
N TYR A 8 -16.48 -20.35 -30.28
CA TYR A 8 -17.18 -20.83 -31.48
C TYR A 8 -16.73 -20.11 -32.75
N LYS A 9 -16.47 -18.80 -32.70
CA LYS A 9 -15.94 -18.04 -33.85
C LYS A 9 -14.61 -18.62 -34.36
N LYS A 10 -13.66 -18.94 -33.46
CA LYS A 10 -12.37 -19.53 -33.85
C LYS A 10 -12.53 -20.91 -34.49
N LYS A 11 -13.38 -21.77 -33.90
CA LYS A 11 -13.66 -23.10 -34.47
C LYS A 11 -14.33 -23.02 -35.84
N ILE A 12 -15.23 -22.07 -36.05
CA ILE A 12 -15.86 -21.84 -37.35
C ILE A 12 -14.83 -21.40 -38.38
N VAL A 13 -13.96 -20.44 -38.04
CA VAL A 13 -12.90 -19.97 -38.97
C VAL A 13 -11.93 -21.11 -39.31
N LEU A 14 -11.51 -21.90 -38.32
CA LEU A 14 -10.65 -23.07 -38.55
C LEU A 14 -11.34 -24.13 -39.41
N PHE A 15 -12.62 -24.43 -39.14
CA PHE A 15 -13.41 -25.36 -39.94
C PHE A 15 -13.53 -24.88 -41.39
N LEU A 16 -13.85 -23.60 -41.61
CA LEU A 16 -13.92 -23.00 -42.94
C LEU A 16 -12.56 -23.04 -43.65
N PHE A 17 -11.46 -22.82 -42.93
CA PHE A 17 -10.11 -22.91 -43.48
C PHE A 17 -9.77 -24.34 -43.94
N ILE A 18 -10.02 -25.35 -43.09
CA ILE A 18 -9.80 -26.76 -43.44
C ILE A 18 -10.69 -27.15 -44.64
N LEU A 19 -11.96 -26.75 -44.62
CA LEU A 19 -12.90 -27.02 -45.71
C LEU A 19 -12.43 -26.38 -47.02
N THR A 20 -11.93 -25.16 -46.97
CA THR A 20 -11.37 -24.44 -48.12
C THR A 20 -10.18 -25.18 -48.71
N ILE A 21 -9.27 -25.69 -47.87
CA ILE A 21 -8.13 -26.50 -48.30
C ILE A 21 -8.60 -27.79 -48.97
N ILE A 22 -9.56 -28.50 -48.37
CA ILE A 22 -10.11 -29.74 -48.93
C ILE A 22 -10.75 -29.46 -50.30
N PHE A 23 -11.56 -28.41 -50.41
CA PHE A 23 -12.20 -28.02 -51.67
C PHE A 23 -11.18 -27.60 -52.74
N ALA A 24 -10.12 -26.88 -52.36
CA ALA A 24 -9.04 -26.52 -53.26
C ALA A 24 -8.28 -27.76 -53.75
N ILE A 25 -7.88 -28.66 -52.85
CA ILE A 25 -7.13 -29.88 -53.21
C ILE A 25 -7.98 -30.79 -54.10
N LEU A 26 -9.24 -31.07 -53.72
CA LEU A 26 -10.12 -31.95 -54.50
C LEU A 26 -10.39 -31.39 -55.89
N SER A 27 -10.67 -30.09 -56.01
CA SER A 27 -10.97 -29.47 -57.30
C SER A 27 -9.73 -29.37 -58.21
N LEU A 28 -8.58 -28.97 -57.66
CA LEU A 28 -7.33 -28.88 -58.44
C LEU A 28 -6.79 -30.26 -58.80
N TYR A 29 -6.94 -31.27 -57.92
CA TYR A 29 -6.61 -32.65 -58.27
C TYR A 29 -7.52 -33.16 -59.39
N GLY A 30 -8.83 -32.93 -59.27
CA GLY A 30 -9.79 -33.25 -60.33
C GLY A 30 -9.42 -32.63 -61.67
N TYR A 31 -8.92 -31.40 -61.68
CA TYR A 31 -8.45 -30.73 -62.89
C TYR A 31 -7.10 -31.27 -63.41
N TYR A 32 -6.06 -31.32 -62.57
CA TYR A 32 -4.70 -31.64 -63.00
C TYR A 32 -4.46 -33.13 -63.25
N HIS A 33 -5.20 -34.06 -62.61
CA HIS A 33 -4.99 -35.50 -62.82
C HIS A 33 -5.26 -35.95 -64.26
N THR A 34 -6.09 -35.20 -64.99
CA THR A 34 -6.38 -35.45 -66.41
C THR A 34 -5.27 -34.95 -67.35
N LYS A 35 -4.33 -34.13 -66.84
CA LYS A 35 -3.33 -33.40 -67.64
C LYS A 35 -1.88 -33.76 -67.29
N ILE A 36 -1.63 -34.25 -66.07
CA ILE A 36 -0.29 -34.56 -65.56
C ILE A 36 -0.26 -36.03 -65.15
N SER A 37 0.54 -36.84 -65.85
CA SER A 37 0.68 -38.28 -65.58
C SER A 37 1.70 -38.58 -64.47
N ASP A 38 2.71 -37.73 -64.29
CA ASP A 38 3.71 -37.91 -63.23
C ASP A 38 3.12 -37.58 -61.85
N PRO A 39 3.10 -38.53 -60.89
CA PRO A 39 2.47 -38.32 -59.58
C PRO A 39 3.08 -37.17 -58.77
N ILE A 40 4.40 -36.94 -58.88
CA ILE A 40 5.10 -35.91 -58.11
C ILE A 40 4.75 -34.52 -58.65
N GLN A 41 4.80 -34.35 -59.98
CA GLN A 41 4.38 -33.12 -60.64
C GLN A 41 2.90 -32.82 -60.42
N LEU A 42 2.05 -33.84 -60.40
CA LEU A 42 0.62 -33.70 -60.13
C LEU A 42 0.37 -33.11 -58.74
N TRP A 43 0.93 -33.73 -57.69
CA TRP A 43 0.76 -33.22 -56.33
C TRP A 43 1.41 -31.85 -56.12
N SER A 44 2.56 -31.60 -56.75
CA SER A 44 3.19 -30.28 -56.74
C SER A 44 2.29 -29.20 -57.35
N ALA A 45 1.68 -29.46 -58.51
CA ALA A 45 0.75 -28.53 -59.17
C ALA A 45 -0.51 -28.28 -58.34
N VAL A 46 -1.06 -29.30 -57.69
CA VAL A 46 -2.23 -29.19 -56.79
C VAL A 46 -1.91 -28.36 -55.55
N LEU A 47 -0.80 -28.64 -54.88
CA LEU A 47 -0.37 -27.91 -53.68
C LEU A 47 -0.04 -26.45 -54.03
N TYR A 48 0.73 -26.22 -55.10
CA TYR A 48 1.08 -24.88 -55.56
C TYR A 48 -0.17 -24.09 -55.99
N GLY A 49 -1.10 -24.72 -56.71
CA GLY A 49 -2.38 -24.11 -57.07
C GLY A 49 -3.23 -23.77 -55.84
N THR A 50 -3.19 -24.61 -54.80
CA THR A 50 -3.88 -24.33 -53.53
C THR A 50 -3.27 -23.12 -52.84
N VAL A 51 -1.93 -23.01 -52.78
CA VAL A 51 -1.24 -21.82 -52.24
C VAL A 51 -1.59 -20.55 -53.03
N LYS A 52 -1.66 -20.63 -54.36
CA LYS A 52 -2.06 -19.50 -55.22
C LYS A 52 -3.42 -18.91 -54.82
N LEU A 53 -4.40 -19.76 -54.50
CA LEU A 53 -5.72 -19.30 -54.05
C LEU A 53 -5.63 -18.44 -52.77
N PHE A 54 -4.78 -18.82 -51.81
CA PHE A 54 -4.55 -18.03 -50.59
C PHE A 54 -3.71 -16.76 -50.82
N LEU A 55 -2.98 -16.69 -51.93
CA LEU A 55 -2.21 -15.52 -52.40
C LEU A 55 -2.99 -14.65 -53.40
N PHE A 56 -4.31 -14.75 -53.43
CA PHE A 56 -5.19 -13.95 -54.31
C PHE A 56 -4.96 -14.20 -55.81
N ALA A 57 -4.41 -15.36 -56.19
CA ALA A 57 -4.16 -15.74 -57.57
C ALA A 57 -5.02 -16.94 -57.98
N ALA A 58 -5.78 -16.81 -59.07
CA ALA A 58 -6.55 -17.91 -59.63
C ALA A 58 -5.61 -18.86 -60.41
N PRO A 59 -5.49 -20.15 -60.03
CA PRO A 59 -4.64 -21.12 -60.72
C PRO A 59 -5.24 -21.66 -62.02
N LEU A 60 -6.55 -21.48 -62.24
CA LEU A 60 -7.26 -21.88 -63.46
C LEU A 60 -7.67 -20.64 -64.25
N SER A 61 -7.70 -20.75 -65.59
CA SER A 61 -8.20 -19.68 -66.46
C SER A 61 -9.72 -19.53 -66.36
N ALA A 62 -10.25 -18.35 -66.67
CA ALA A 62 -11.68 -18.05 -66.61
C ALA A 62 -12.55 -18.95 -67.52
N GLU A 63 -11.93 -19.57 -68.53
CA GLU A 63 -12.58 -20.45 -69.50
C GLU A 63 -12.75 -21.90 -68.99
N ASN A 64 -12.09 -22.28 -67.88
CA ASN A 64 -12.14 -23.63 -67.34
C ASN A 64 -13.00 -23.67 -66.06
N PRO A 65 -14.19 -24.31 -66.08
CA PRO A 65 -15.03 -24.40 -64.90
C PRO A 65 -14.42 -25.43 -63.92
N GLY A 66 -13.71 -24.96 -62.89
CA GLY A 66 -13.13 -25.80 -61.83
C GLY A 66 -14.16 -26.50 -60.92
N GLY A 67 -15.44 -26.39 -61.22
CA GLY A 67 -16.55 -26.93 -60.42
C GLY A 67 -16.92 -26.06 -59.21
N ILE A 68 -18.01 -26.40 -58.53
CA ILE A 68 -18.56 -25.61 -57.41
C ILE A 68 -17.60 -25.49 -56.23
N PHE A 69 -16.84 -26.56 -55.93
CA PHE A 69 -15.86 -26.56 -54.84
C PHE A 69 -14.68 -25.64 -55.13
N TYR A 70 -14.23 -25.56 -56.38
CA TYR A 70 -13.21 -24.58 -56.79
C TYR A 70 -13.71 -23.16 -56.62
N GLU A 71 -14.93 -22.86 -57.07
CA GLU A 71 -15.51 -21.51 -56.93
C GLU A 71 -15.64 -21.10 -55.46
N LEU A 72 -16.08 -22.02 -54.59
CA LEU A 72 -16.12 -21.77 -53.15
C LEU A 72 -14.72 -21.53 -52.58
N ALA A 73 -13.74 -22.37 -52.93
CA ALA A 73 -12.36 -22.22 -52.44
C ALA A 73 -11.71 -20.92 -52.96
N LYS A 74 -11.97 -20.56 -54.21
CA LYS A 74 -11.43 -19.36 -54.88
C LYS A 74 -11.84 -18.06 -54.20
N TRP A 75 -13.05 -18.00 -53.64
CA TRP A 75 -13.51 -16.84 -52.88
C TRP A 75 -13.15 -16.92 -51.39
N LEU A 76 -13.28 -18.10 -50.79
CA LEU A 76 -13.11 -18.27 -49.35
C LEU A 76 -11.64 -18.15 -48.91
N ALA A 77 -10.69 -18.62 -49.71
CA ALA A 77 -9.25 -18.53 -49.40
C ALA A 77 -8.77 -17.07 -49.27
N PRO A 78 -9.01 -16.16 -50.25
CA PRO A 78 -8.73 -14.73 -50.12
C PRO A 78 -9.35 -14.08 -48.89
N ILE A 79 -10.63 -14.35 -48.61
CA ILE A 79 -11.35 -13.76 -47.47
C ILE A 79 -10.71 -14.17 -46.15
N LEU A 80 -10.35 -15.45 -46.00
CA LEU A 80 -9.68 -15.97 -44.81
C LEU A 80 -8.27 -15.38 -44.65
N THR A 81 -7.49 -15.27 -45.74
CA THR A 81 -6.18 -14.61 -45.72
C THR A 81 -6.30 -13.14 -45.32
N SER A 82 -7.22 -12.38 -45.93
CA SER A 82 -7.46 -10.98 -45.58
C SER A 82 -7.88 -10.83 -44.12
N ALA A 83 -8.81 -11.66 -43.63
CA ALA A 83 -9.24 -11.61 -42.24
C ALA A 83 -8.09 -11.84 -41.24
N PHE A 84 -7.17 -12.76 -41.57
CA PHE A 84 -5.96 -12.98 -40.78
C PHE A 84 -5.03 -11.76 -40.81
N ILE A 85 -4.71 -11.24 -42.00
CA ILE A 85 -3.84 -10.06 -42.17
C ILE A 85 -4.42 -8.83 -41.44
N PHE A 86 -5.71 -8.53 -41.62
CA PHE A 86 -6.36 -7.41 -40.94
C PHE A 86 -6.35 -7.57 -39.42
N THR A 87 -6.48 -8.80 -38.92
CA THR A 87 -6.39 -9.06 -37.48
C THR A 87 -4.99 -8.75 -36.96
N GLN A 88 -3.94 -9.19 -37.67
CA GLN A 88 -2.55 -8.91 -37.31
C GLN A 88 -2.22 -7.42 -37.38
N ILE A 89 -2.59 -6.75 -38.48
CA ILE A 89 -2.42 -5.29 -38.63
C ILE A 89 -3.17 -4.55 -37.52
N SER A 90 -4.41 -4.93 -37.21
CA SER A 90 -5.20 -4.30 -36.15
C SER A 90 -4.54 -4.45 -34.78
N ASN A 91 -3.93 -5.61 -34.49
CA ASN A 91 -3.23 -5.82 -33.21
C ASN A 91 -1.96 -4.94 -33.14
N VAL A 92 -1.20 -4.84 -34.22
CA VAL A 92 -0.02 -3.96 -34.31
C VAL A 92 -0.41 -2.49 -34.16
N LEU A 93 -1.45 -2.03 -34.87
CA LEU A 93 -1.96 -0.66 -34.74
C LEU A 93 -2.46 -0.35 -33.34
N LEU A 94 -3.11 -1.31 -32.68
CA LEU A 94 -3.57 -1.17 -31.31
C LEU A 94 -2.39 -0.99 -30.34
N HIS A 95 -1.34 -1.80 -30.51
CA HIS A 95 -0.11 -1.67 -29.73
C HIS A 95 0.57 -0.31 -29.94
N LEU A 96 0.73 0.13 -31.20
CA LEU A 96 1.32 1.43 -31.52
C LEU A 96 0.50 2.59 -30.93
N LYS A 97 -0.84 2.50 -31.01
CA LYS A 97 -1.74 3.46 -30.37
C LYS A 97 -1.51 3.50 -28.85
N ASN A 98 -1.46 2.35 -28.19
CA ASN A 98 -1.27 2.28 -26.75
C ASN A 98 0.10 2.84 -26.34
N MET A 99 1.18 2.46 -27.04
CA MET A 99 2.53 3.00 -26.83
C MET A 99 2.56 4.52 -26.93
N PHE A 100 1.98 5.10 -27.99
CA PHE A 100 1.94 6.55 -28.17
C PHE A 100 1.12 7.26 -27.08
N LEU A 101 -0.08 6.77 -26.77
CA LEU A 101 -0.94 7.36 -25.75
C LEU A 101 -0.33 7.27 -24.35
N ASN A 102 0.40 6.19 -24.07
CA ASN A 102 1.13 6.00 -22.83
C ASN A 102 2.26 7.05 -22.71
N GLY A 103 3.09 7.20 -23.74
CA GLY A 103 4.24 8.09 -23.74
C GLY A 103 3.92 9.58 -23.56
N ILE A 104 2.74 10.04 -24.01
CA ILE A 104 2.30 11.43 -23.82
C ILE A 104 1.54 11.66 -22.51
N SER A 105 1.19 10.60 -21.78
CA SER A 105 0.39 10.69 -20.56
C SER A 105 1.23 11.12 -19.36
N ARG A 106 0.70 12.07 -18.57
CA ARG A 106 1.27 12.43 -17.26
C ARG A 106 0.97 11.39 -16.17
N LYS A 107 0.09 10.43 -16.45
CA LYS A 107 -0.33 9.33 -15.55
C LYS A 107 0.15 7.98 -16.11
N HIS A 108 1.33 7.97 -16.73
CA HIS A 108 1.91 6.77 -17.28
C HIS A 108 2.55 5.92 -16.16
N VAL A 109 2.16 4.65 -16.12
CA VAL A 109 2.62 3.65 -15.16
C VAL A 109 3.29 2.52 -15.92
N ILE A 110 4.45 2.10 -15.44
CA ILE A 110 5.17 0.94 -15.99
C ILE A 110 5.23 -0.13 -14.92
N LEU A 111 4.73 -1.32 -15.24
CA LEU A 111 4.70 -2.48 -14.36
C LEU A 111 5.67 -3.55 -14.87
N PHE A 112 6.66 -3.91 -14.07
CA PHE A 112 7.64 -4.97 -14.32
C PHE A 112 7.32 -6.22 -13.49
N GLY A 113 7.37 -7.39 -14.13
CA GLY A 113 7.08 -8.69 -13.51
C GLY A 113 5.68 -9.24 -13.87
N ASP A 114 5.43 -10.52 -13.60
CA ASP A 114 4.13 -11.19 -13.89
C ASP A 114 3.62 -12.04 -12.71
N SER A 115 3.89 -11.59 -11.49
CA SER A 115 3.44 -12.26 -10.27
C SER A 115 1.93 -12.15 -10.03
N ALA A 116 1.44 -12.81 -8.98
CA ALA A 116 0.08 -12.60 -8.49
C ALA A 116 -0.17 -11.13 -8.11
N VAL A 117 0.82 -10.48 -7.49
CA VAL A 117 0.83 -9.05 -7.16
C VAL A 117 0.67 -8.20 -8.41
N ALA A 118 1.47 -8.46 -9.45
CA ALA A 118 1.41 -7.74 -10.71
C ALA A 118 0.01 -7.81 -11.33
N ARG A 119 -0.60 -9.00 -11.35
CA ARG A 119 -1.93 -9.22 -11.94
C ARG A 119 -3.05 -8.55 -11.16
N ALA A 120 -3.01 -8.59 -9.83
CA ALA A 120 -3.97 -7.91 -8.97
C ALA A 120 -3.85 -6.39 -9.10
N LEU A 121 -2.63 -5.84 -9.01
CA LEU A 121 -2.36 -4.41 -9.20
C LEU A 121 -2.80 -3.92 -10.59
N LEU A 122 -2.49 -4.66 -11.65
CA LEU A 122 -2.92 -4.32 -13.01
C LEU A 122 -4.44 -4.23 -13.14
N THR A 123 -5.17 -5.11 -12.47
CA THR A 123 -6.63 -5.12 -12.48
C THR A 123 -7.19 -3.91 -11.73
N ASN A 124 -6.60 -3.57 -10.58
CA ASN A 124 -7.02 -2.45 -9.75
C ASN A 124 -6.72 -1.10 -10.40
N LEU A 125 -5.52 -0.90 -10.95
CA LEU A 125 -5.15 0.34 -11.65
C LEU A 125 -6.02 0.61 -12.89
N LEU A 126 -6.54 -0.45 -13.53
CA LEU A 126 -7.49 -0.30 -14.64
C LEU A 126 -8.92 0.04 -14.18
N ALA A 127 -9.30 -0.41 -12.99
CA ALA A 127 -10.61 -0.18 -12.40
C ALA A 127 -10.68 1.16 -11.64
N ASP A 128 -9.53 1.78 -11.40
CA ASP A 128 -9.39 3.02 -10.66
C ASP A 128 -10.14 4.19 -11.31
N ARG A 129 -10.54 5.17 -10.49
CA ARG A 129 -11.09 6.44 -10.96
C ARG A 129 -10.04 7.25 -11.71
N GLU A 130 -8.80 7.17 -11.25
CA GLU A 130 -7.66 7.74 -11.94
C GLU A 130 -7.40 6.94 -13.23
N SER A 131 -7.62 7.57 -14.39
CA SER A 131 -7.47 6.91 -15.69
C SER A 131 -5.99 6.72 -16.06
N TYR A 132 -5.32 5.78 -15.41
CA TYR A 132 -3.91 5.44 -15.63
C TYR A 132 -3.68 4.87 -17.04
N ARG A 133 -2.49 5.18 -17.58
CA ARG A 133 -2.00 4.59 -18.83
C ARG A 133 -0.90 3.62 -18.48
N ILE A 134 -1.00 2.37 -18.92
CA ILE A 134 -0.18 1.29 -18.37
C ILE A 134 0.64 0.63 -19.47
N SER A 135 1.94 0.52 -19.22
CA SER A 135 2.83 -0.38 -19.94
C SER A 135 3.21 -1.55 -19.04
N PHE A 136 3.14 -2.77 -19.56
CA PHE A 136 3.41 -4.00 -18.83
C PHE A 136 4.62 -4.70 -19.43
N VAL A 137 5.62 -5.04 -18.61
CA VAL A 137 6.88 -5.65 -19.04
C VAL A 137 7.10 -6.95 -18.27
N THR A 138 7.30 -8.05 -18.99
CA THR A 138 7.56 -9.36 -18.39
C THR A 138 8.70 -10.10 -19.08
N LYS A 139 9.42 -10.92 -18.32
CA LYS A 139 10.41 -11.88 -18.82
C LYS A 139 9.73 -13.05 -19.55
N GLN A 140 8.55 -13.44 -19.10
CA GLN A 140 7.86 -14.63 -19.57
C GLN A 140 7.21 -14.41 -20.95
N PHE A 141 7.13 -15.47 -21.73
CA PHE A 141 6.42 -15.42 -23.01
C PHE A 141 4.93 -15.17 -22.80
N LEU A 142 4.42 -14.09 -23.39
CA LEU A 142 3.00 -13.77 -23.38
C LEU A 142 2.33 -14.41 -24.59
N GLU A 143 1.48 -15.42 -24.33
CA GLU A 143 0.60 -15.97 -25.36
C GLU A 143 -0.16 -14.85 -26.08
N GLU A 144 -0.26 -14.95 -27.41
CA GLU A 144 -0.86 -13.91 -28.25
C GLU A 144 -2.31 -13.58 -27.83
N GLN A 145 -3.06 -14.57 -27.33
CA GLN A 145 -4.40 -14.36 -26.79
C GLN A 145 -4.40 -13.45 -25.55
N ARG A 146 -3.46 -13.68 -24.63
CA ARG A 146 -3.34 -12.89 -23.39
C ARG A 146 -2.86 -11.49 -23.73
N LYS A 147 -1.84 -11.35 -24.58
CA LYS A 147 -1.34 -10.06 -25.08
C LYS A 147 -2.46 -9.25 -25.71
N ASN A 148 -3.21 -9.83 -26.65
CA ASN A 148 -4.33 -9.15 -27.31
C ASN A 148 -5.44 -8.73 -26.34
N LYS A 149 -5.67 -9.47 -25.25
CA LYS A 149 -6.63 -9.09 -24.21
C LYS A 149 -6.17 -7.86 -23.44
N LEU A 150 -4.87 -7.75 -23.14
CA LEU A 150 -4.26 -6.60 -22.46
C LEU A 150 -4.27 -5.36 -23.37
N GLU A 151 -3.86 -5.51 -24.64
CA GLU A 151 -3.85 -4.41 -25.61
C GLU A 151 -5.25 -3.81 -25.82
N ARG A 152 -6.29 -4.65 -25.85
CA ARG A 152 -7.69 -4.19 -25.94
C ARG A 152 -8.17 -3.45 -24.70
N LYS A 153 -7.55 -3.69 -23.55
CA LYS A 153 -7.77 -2.92 -22.32
C LYS A 153 -6.93 -1.63 -22.28
N GLY A 154 -6.14 -1.35 -23.32
CA GLY A 154 -5.29 -0.17 -23.40
C GLY A 154 -3.92 -0.35 -22.74
N ILE A 155 -3.49 -1.59 -22.49
CA ILE A 155 -2.19 -1.89 -21.88
C ILE A 155 -1.21 -2.30 -22.97
N ALA A 156 -0.13 -1.52 -23.15
CA ALA A 156 0.97 -1.87 -24.03
C ALA A 156 1.84 -2.94 -23.36
N SER A 157 1.93 -4.14 -23.95
CA SER A 157 2.64 -5.28 -23.35
C SER A 157 3.96 -5.58 -24.06
N TYR A 158 5.03 -5.68 -23.29
CA TYR A 158 6.41 -5.91 -23.74
C TYR A 158 6.96 -7.18 -23.10
N GLN A 159 7.79 -7.89 -23.86
CA GLN A 159 8.53 -9.06 -23.40
C GLN A 159 10.02 -8.75 -23.48
N LEU A 160 10.73 -8.80 -22.36
CA LEU A 160 12.18 -8.62 -22.32
C LEU A 160 12.77 -9.37 -21.12
N ASP A 161 13.81 -10.17 -21.38
CA ASP A 161 14.61 -10.81 -20.33
C ASP A 161 15.88 -9.99 -20.06
N PHE A 162 15.84 -9.17 -19.01
CA PHE A 162 16.93 -8.26 -18.65
C PHE A 162 18.27 -8.96 -18.37
N GLU A 163 18.26 -10.27 -18.09
CA GLU A 163 19.47 -11.06 -17.85
C GLU A 163 20.16 -11.50 -19.14
N LYS A 164 19.42 -11.58 -20.25
CA LYS A 164 19.88 -12.14 -21.53
C LYS A 164 19.95 -11.13 -22.66
N CYS A 165 19.25 -10.01 -22.56
CA CYS A 165 19.20 -9.01 -23.60
C CYS A 165 20.45 -8.11 -23.61
N ASP A 166 20.78 -7.57 -24.77
CA ASP A 166 21.88 -6.62 -24.91
C ASP A 166 21.49 -5.18 -24.54
N GLN A 167 22.49 -4.28 -24.51
CA GLN A 167 22.26 -2.88 -24.15
C GLN A 167 21.37 -2.12 -25.14
N ASN A 168 21.37 -2.49 -26.43
CA ASN A 168 20.55 -1.84 -27.44
C ASN A 168 19.08 -2.24 -27.27
N GLU A 169 18.80 -3.51 -27.00
CA GLU A 169 17.43 -3.99 -26.74
C GLU A 169 16.80 -3.29 -25.52
N ILE A 170 17.58 -3.12 -24.44
CA ILE A 170 17.13 -2.37 -23.26
C ILE A 170 16.85 -0.91 -23.62
N ARG A 171 17.75 -0.28 -24.39
CA ARG A 171 17.59 1.12 -24.81
C ARG A 171 16.34 1.30 -25.66
N ASP A 172 16.09 0.41 -26.59
CA ASP A 172 14.94 0.46 -27.50
C ASP A 172 13.63 0.27 -26.72
N LEU A 173 13.62 -0.65 -25.75
CA LEU A 173 12.50 -0.78 -24.81
C LEU A 173 12.27 0.53 -24.03
N PHE A 174 13.32 1.13 -23.47
CA PHE A 174 13.19 2.35 -22.66
C PHE A 174 12.67 3.55 -23.45
N LEU A 175 13.07 3.66 -24.71
CA LEU A 175 12.54 4.65 -25.65
C LEU A 175 11.06 4.39 -25.93
N ALA A 176 10.67 3.15 -26.24
CA ALA A 176 9.27 2.77 -26.46
C ALA A 176 8.38 3.00 -25.23
N LEU A 177 8.93 2.77 -24.04
CA LEU A 177 8.25 3.00 -22.77
C LEU A 177 8.19 4.48 -22.38
N HIS A 178 8.97 5.38 -22.99
CA HIS A 178 9.14 6.74 -22.47
C HIS A 178 9.48 6.78 -20.97
N ILE A 179 10.35 5.86 -20.53
CA ILE A 179 10.56 5.55 -19.10
C ILE A 179 10.96 6.77 -18.26
N SER A 180 11.76 7.68 -18.82
CA SER A 180 12.22 8.91 -18.15
C SER A 180 11.10 9.91 -17.80
N SER A 181 9.90 9.73 -18.34
CA SER A 181 8.72 10.58 -18.07
C SER A 181 7.57 9.83 -17.39
N ALA A 182 7.77 8.56 -17.04
CA ALA A 182 6.78 7.78 -16.31
C ALA A 182 6.47 8.44 -14.96
N LYS A 183 5.21 8.34 -14.51
CA LYS A 183 4.80 8.79 -13.17
C LYS A 183 5.26 7.76 -12.13
N TYR A 184 4.94 6.49 -12.39
CA TYR A 184 5.21 5.37 -11.49
C TYR A 184 5.90 4.21 -12.21
N LEU A 185 6.86 3.61 -11.52
CA LEU A 185 7.46 2.32 -11.87
C LEU A 185 7.10 1.31 -10.80
N PHE A 186 6.62 0.13 -11.17
CA PHE A 186 6.33 -0.96 -10.23
C PHE A 186 7.21 -2.15 -10.54
N PHE A 187 7.87 -2.70 -9.52
CA PHE A 187 8.69 -3.89 -9.58
C PHE A 187 8.01 -5.00 -8.75
N THR A 188 7.48 -6.00 -9.45
CA THR A 188 6.57 -7.03 -8.92
C THR A 188 6.91 -8.43 -9.46
N GLY A 189 8.19 -8.76 -9.54
CA GLY A 189 8.70 -10.12 -9.73
C GLY A 189 8.24 -11.07 -8.61
N GLU A 190 8.55 -12.36 -8.77
CA GLU A 190 8.09 -13.42 -7.85
C GLU A 190 8.91 -13.52 -6.57
N SER A 191 10.05 -12.81 -6.47
CA SER A 191 10.92 -12.79 -5.29
C SER A 191 11.68 -11.48 -5.15
N ASP A 192 12.15 -11.19 -3.93
CA ASP A 192 13.01 -10.04 -3.63
C ASP A 192 14.25 -9.94 -4.53
N LEU A 193 14.88 -11.07 -4.84
CA LEU A 193 16.07 -11.10 -5.71
C LEU A 193 15.72 -10.78 -7.17
N GLU A 194 14.57 -11.25 -7.66
CA GLU A 194 14.09 -10.87 -8.98
C GLU A 194 13.76 -9.37 -9.03
N ASN A 195 13.09 -8.85 -8.00
CA ASN A 195 12.81 -7.42 -7.87
C ASN A 195 14.09 -6.58 -7.78
N PHE A 196 15.11 -7.04 -7.05
CA PHE A 196 16.43 -6.44 -7.04
C PHE A 196 17.08 -6.40 -8.42
N SER A 197 17.09 -7.54 -9.12
CA SER A 197 17.66 -7.64 -10.47
C SER A 197 16.96 -6.69 -11.44
N LEU A 198 15.62 -6.67 -11.45
CA LEU A 198 14.83 -5.75 -12.27
C LEU A 198 15.10 -4.29 -11.90
N TYR A 199 15.08 -3.96 -10.61
CA TYR A 199 15.32 -2.62 -10.10
C TYR A 199 16.72 -2.13 -10.51
N ALA A 200 17.77 -2.91 -10.23
CA ALA A 200 19.14 -2.56 -10.61
C ALA A 200 19.31 -2.44 -12.13
N SER A 201 18.63 -3.31 -12.89
CA SER A 201 18.65 -3.28 -14.36
C SER A 201 18.02 -2.02 -14.93
N VAL A 202 16.93 -1.56 -14.31
CA VAL A 202 16.18 -0.38 -14.77
C VAL A 202 16.74 0.91 -14.21
N ILE A 203 16.79 1.03 -12.88
CA ILE A 203 17.06 2.26 -12.16
C ILE A 203 18.49 2.78 -12.40
N GLY A 204 19.49 1.89 -12.50
CA GLY A 204 20.86 2.28 -12.83
C GLY A 204 21.05 2.85 -14.23
N ARG A 205 20.04 2.76 -15.11
CA ARG A 205 20.10 3.16 -16.53
C ARG A 205 19.14 4.30 -16.89
N ILE A 206 18.25 4.70 -16.00
CA ILE A 206 17.34 5.82 -16.26
C ILE A 206 17.96 7.16 -15.89
N ARG A 207 17.67 8.17 -16.71
CA ARG A 207 17.87 9.58 -16.36
C ARG A 207 16.49 10.24 -16.28
N PRO A 208 15.95 10.46 -15.07
CA PRO A 208 14.61 11.03 -14.90
C PRO A 208 14.54 12.44 -15.51
N LYS A 209 13.48 12.74 -16.27
CA LYS A 209 13.18 14.12 -16.73
C LYS A 209 12.26 14.85 -15.75
N LYS A 210 11.62 14.11 -14.85
CA LYS A 210 10.71 14.54 -13.79
C LYS A 210 10.90 13.61 -12.59
N ASN A 211 10.36 13.96 -11.44
CA ASN A 211 10.33 13.04 -10.30
C ASN A 211 9.54 11.78 -10.66
N ILE A 212 10.17 10.62 -10.48
CA ILE A 212 9.57 9.30 -10.68
C ILE A 212 9.47 8.64 -9.31
N VAL A 213 8.32 8.03 -9.02
CA VAL A 213 8.19 7.18 -7.83
C VAL A 213 8.23 5.72 -8.25
N SER A 214 9.15 4.96 -7.67
CA SER A 214 9.30 3.53 -7.86
C SER A 214 8.70 2.80 -6.68
N PHE A 215 7.83 1.83 -6.94
CA PHE A 215 7.26 0.94 -5.95
C PHE A 215 7.89 -0.44 -6.15
N VAL A 216 8.53 -0.97 -5.11
CA VAL A 216 9.24 -2.24 -5.17
C VAL A 216 8.63 -3.19 -4.15
N HIS A 217 8.16 -4.33 -4.63
CA HIS A 217 7.74 -5.43 -3.77
C HIS A 217 9.00 -6.09 -3.17
N CYS A 218 9.19 -6.02 -1.86
CA CYS A 218 10.40 -6.50 -1.19
C CYS A 218 10.17 -6.71 0.30
N GLU A 219 10.44 -7.92 0.80
CA GLU A 219 10.33 -8.27 2.23
C GLU A 219 11.66 -8.13 2.99
N SER A 220 12.78 -8.28 2.29
CA SER A 220 14.10 -8.31 2.89
C SER A 220 14.69 -6.93 3.11
N ASN A 221 14.83 -6.53 4.39
CA ASN A 221 15.54 -5.32 4.79
C ASN A 221 16.98 -5.23 4.25
N THR A 222 17.66 -6.38 4.07
CA THR A 222 19.01 -6.42 3.49
C THR A 222 18.99 -6.02 2.02
N VAL A 223 18.01 -6.54 1.26
CA VAL A 223 17.84 -6.21 -0.17
C VAL A 223 17.44 -4.75 -0.34
N ILE A 224 16.55 -4.23 0.52
CA ILE A 224 16.21 -2.80 0.58
C ILE A 224 17.47 -1.95 0.75
N GLY A 225 18.39 -2.33 1.63
CA GLY A 225 19.68 -1.64 1.80
C GLY A 225 20.48 -1.53 0.50
N TYR A 226 20.62 -2.63 -0.25
CA TYR A 226 21.29 -2.61 -1.54
C TYR A 226 20.57 -1.77 -2.60
N MET A 227 19.24 -1.75 -2.62
CA MET A 227 18.47 -0.93 -3.56
C MET A 227 18.58 0.56 -3.24
N GLU A 228 18.65 0.93 -1.96
CA GLU A 228 18.90 2.30 -1.53
C GLU A 228 20.28 2.80 -1.98
N ASP A 229 21.32 1.97 -1.89
CA ASP A 229 22.66 2.30 -2.36
C ASP A 229 22.72 2.54 -3.89
N LEU A 230 21.82 1.90 -4.66
CA LEU A 230 21.73 2.03 -6.11
C LEU A 230 20.84 3.19 -6.58
N ARG A 231 20.06 3.81 -5.68
CA ARG A 231 19.01 4.78 -6.03
C ARG A 231 19.62 6.11 -6.53
N PRO A 232 19.35 6.52 -7.78
CA PRO A 232 19.85 7.78 -8.31
C PRO A 232 19.04 8.97 -7.77
N ALA A 233 19.66 10.16 -7.81
CA ALA A 233 18.97 11.40 -7.52
C ALA A 233 17.76 11.60 -8.46
N GLY A 234 16.63 12.05 -7.92
CA GLY A 234 15.40 12.29 -8.67
C GLY A 234 14.42 11.10 -8.76
N VAL A 235 14.79 9.95 -8.19
CA VAL A 235 13.90 8.80 -8.01
C VAL A 235 13.57 8.63 -6.53
N ASP A 236 12.28 8.63 -6.22
CA ASP A 236 11.77 8.21 -4.92
C ASP A 236 11.45 6.72 -4.99
N THR A 237 11.82 5.95 -3.96
CA THR A 237 11.54 4.51 -3.90
C THR A 237 10.73 4.20 -2.66
N VAL A 238 9.64 3.46 -2.86
CA VAL A 238 8.72 2.97 -1.84
C VAL A 238 8.77 1.45 -1.87
N TYR A 239 9.10 0.85 -0.75
CA TYR A 239 9.06 -0.60 -0.58
C TYR A 239 7.70 -0.98 0.00
N PHE A 240 7.15 -2.10 -0.43
CA PHE A 240 5.87 -2.55 0.07
C PHE A 240 5.78 -4.07 0.16
N GLU A 241 4.97 -4.52 1.10
CA GLU A 241 4.59 -5.91 1.36
C GLU A 241 3.08 -5.99 1.56
N GLU A 242 2.45 -7.07 1.13
CA GLU A 242 1.00 -7.27 1.18
C GLU A 242 0.48 -7.27 2.61
N GLU A 243 1.19 -7.92 3.53
CA GLU A 243 0.84 -7.98 4.95
C GLU A 243 0.80 -6.59 5.58
N GLU A 244 1.80 -5.77 5.29
CA GLU A 244 1.88 -4.41 5.82
C GLU A 244 0.76 -3.53 5.27
N LEU A 245 0.53 -3.60 3.95
CA LEU A 245 -0.58 -2.88 3.30
C LEU A 245 -1.94 -3.33 3.85
N THR A 246 -2.11 -4.62 4.12
CA THR A 246 -3.33 -5.20 4.70
C THR A 246 -3.60 -4.60 6.08
N VAL A 247 -2.59 -4.59 6.96
CA VAL A 247 -2.71 -4.01 8.31
C VAL A 247 -3.01 -2.52 8.25
N ARG A 248 -2.30 -1.77 7.38
CA ARG A 248 -2.53 -0.33 7.18
C ARG A 248 -3.97 -0.05 6.77
N MET A 249 -4.47 -0.76 5.76
CA MET A 249 -5.86 -0.64 5.30
C MET A 249 -6.86 -0.92 6.43
N LEU A 250 -6.61 -1.94 7.26
CA LEU A 250 -7.50 -2.33 8.35
C LEU A 250 -7.59 -1.26 9.44
N LEU A 251 -6.45 -0.71 9.87
CA LEU A 251 -6.40 0.29 10.95
C LEU A 251 -6.90 1.67 10.50
N GLU A 252 -6.97 1.93 9.20
CA GLU A 252 -7.52 3.17 8.62
C GLU A 252 -9.04 3.11 8.40
N LYS A 253 -9.68 1.96 8.65
CA LYS A 253 -11.14 1.88 8.61
C LYS A 253 -11.75 2.76 9.70
N LYS A 254 -12.78 3.53 9.32
CA LYS A 254 -13.47 4.46 10.22
C LYS A 254 -13.92 3.82 11.53
N ALA A 255 -14.62 2.68 11.48
CA ALA A 255 -15.07 1.94 12.65
C ALA A 255 -13.92 1.53 13.59
N VAL A 256 -12.77 1.17 13.02
CA VAL A 256 -11.57 0.79 13.78
C VAL A 256 -10.97 2.02 14.45
N GLN A 257 -10.81 3.13 13.73
CA GLN A 257 -10.30 4.38 14.29
C GLN A 257 -11.18 4.95 15.39
N GLU A 258 -12.50 5.01 15.16
CA GLU A 258 -13.48 5.48 16.17
C GLU A 258 -13.38 4.68 17.47
N ARG A 259 -13.15 3.37 17.35
CA ARG A 259 -13.01 2.51 18.52
C ARG A 259 -11.64 2.64 19.20
N LEU A 260 -10.56 2.73 18.44
CA LEU A 260 -9.21 2.97 18.97
C LEU A 260 -9.14 4.28 19.77
N PHE A 261 -9.75 5.34 19.26
CA PHE A 261 -9.67 6.68 19.85
C PHE A 261 -10.81 7.00 20.83
N SER A 262 -11.65 6.01 21.12
CA SER A 262 -12.88 6.19 21.92
C SER A 262 -12.63 6.79 23.31
N SER A 263 -11.45 6.59 23.90
CA SER A 263 -11.09 7.18 25.19
C SER A 263 -11.00 8.71 25.17
N PHE A 264 -10.73 9.33 24.01
CA PHE A 264 -10.68 10.79 23.91
C PHE A 264 -12.02 11.46 24.23
N SER A 265 -13.14 10.74 24.17
CA SER A 265 -14.44 11.23 24.64
C SER A 265 -14.49 11.61 26.13
N ARG A 266 -13.48 11.18 26.91
CA ARG A 266 -13.34 11.46 28.34
C ARG A 266 -12.46 12.67 28.65
N LEU A 267 -11.85 13.27 27.63
CA LEU A 267 -10.95 14.40 27.81
C LEU A 267 -11.66 15.56 28.51
N PRO A 268 -10.97 16.27 29.40
CA PRO A 268 -11.47 17.53 29.92
C PRO A 268 -11.63 18.51 28.76
N PHE A 269 -12.70 19.30 28.82
CA PHE A 269 -13.00 20.27 27.77
C PHE A 269 -12.25 21.57 28.03
N ALA A 270 -11.70 22.17 26.97
CA ALA A 270 -11.15 23.53 27.05
C ALA A 270 -12.27 24.51 27.38
N ASP A 271 -12.20 25.18 28.52
CA ASP A 271 -13.25 26.12 28.93
C ASP A 271 -13.33 27.23 27.88
N SER A 272 -14.43 27.27 27.15
CA SER A 272 -14.63 28.34 26.17
C SER A 272 -14.84 29.61 26.98
N GLY A 273 -13.77 30.37 27.21
CA GLY A 273 -13.87 31.76 27.58
C GLY A 273 -14.75 32.44 26.54
N LYS A 274 -16.06 32.48 26.79
CA LYS A 274 -16.97 33.29 25.99
C LYS A 274 -16.49 34.71 26.21
N GLU A 275 -15.92 35.32 25.17
CA GLU A 275 -16.03 36.76 24.97
C GLU A 275 -17.51 37.10 24.83
N GLN A 276 -18.27 36.99 25.92
CA GLN A 276 -19.63 37.50 26.03
C GLN A 276 -19.54 38.88 26.63
N ALA A 277 -19.48 39.88 25.74
CA ALA A 277 -20.05 41.18 26.05
C ALA A 277 -21.52 40.96 26.44
N ASN A 278 -21.87 41.42 27.64
CA ASN A 278 -23.22 41.50 28.22
C ASN A 278 -23.95 40.17 28.54
N SER A 279 -23.90 39.76 29.81
CA SER A 279 -24.99 40.02 30.77
C SER A 279 -24.65 39.34 32.09
N GLY A 280 -24.77 40.08 33.19
CA GLY A 280 -24.32 39.62 34.51
C GLY A 280 -25.24 38.57 35.11
N GLN A 281 -24.65 37.46 35.57
CA GLN A 281 -24.71 37.05 36.98
C GLN A 281 -23.71 35.91 37.23
N LYS A 282 -22.96 36.08 38.32
CA LYS A 282 -21.83 35.26 38.75
C LYS A 282 -22.21 33.80 39.04
N GLN A 283 -21.43 32.88 38.51
CA GLN A 283 -20.77 31.88 39.35
C GLN A 283 -19.32 31.76 38.87
N ALA A 284 -18.42 32.27 39.71
CA ALA A 284 -16.98 32.26 39.47
C ALA A 284 -16.44 30.92 39.96
N ASP A 285 -16.32 29.96 39.05
CA ASP A 285 -15.21 29.01 39.09
C ASP A 285 -14.26 29.50 38.01
N SER A 286 -13.06 29.93 38.40
CA SER A 286 -12.07 30.47 37.46
C SER A 286 -11.66 29.37 36.49
N GLY A 287 -12.13 29.47 35.24
CA GLY A 287 -11.85 28.57 34.13
C GLY A 287 -10.36 28.40 33.88
N LYS A 288 -9.76 27.45 34.58
CA LYS A 288 -8.37 27.04 34.39
C LYS A 288 -8.37 25.96 33.32
N GLU A 289 -7.56 26.14 32.28
CA GLU A 289 -7.35 25.09 31.29
C GLU A 289 -6.80 23.82 31.97
N PRO A 290 -7.24 22.63 31.52
CA PRO A 290 -6.81 21.38 32.12
C PRO A 290 -5.30 21.19 31.93
N THR A 291 -4.62 20.64 32.93
CA THR A 291 -3.19 20.35 32.80
C THR A 291 -2.93 19.13 31.93
N VAL A 292 -1.70 18.97 31.46
CA VAL A 292 -1.25 17.80 30.69
C VAL A 292 -1.51 16.49 31.43
N GLU A 293 -1.25 16.48 32.74
CA GLU A 293 -1.46 15.31 33.60
C GLU A 293 -2.95 14.99 33.79
N GLU A 294 -3.80 16.01 33.91
CA GLU A 294 -5.26 15.84 33.97
C GLU A 294 -5.80 15.26 32.66
N MET A 295 -5.31 15.74 31.51
CA MET A 295 -5.66 15.18 30.20
C MET A 295 -5.23 13.71 30.08
N ASP A 296 -3.95 13.40 30.34
CA ASP A 296 -3.43 12.03 30.20
C ASP A 296 -4.13 11.03 31.13
N ALA A 297 -4.48 11.45 32.35
CA ALA A 297 -5.17 10.59 33.32
C ALA A 297 -6.55 10.09 32.82
N THR A 298 -7.23 10.86 31.95
CA THR A 298 -8.53 10.47 31.37
C THR A 298 -8.40 9.50 30.20
N ILE A 299 -7.23 9.43 29.58
CA ILE A 299 -6.97 8.60 28.40
C ILE A 299 -6.70 7.16 28.86
N LEU A 300 -7.55 6.25 28.40
CA LEU A 300 -7.31 4.81 28.52
C LEU A 300 -6.79 4.29 27.18
N PRO A 301 -5.54 3.82 27.09
CA PRO A 301 -5.05 3.18 25.87
C PRO A 301 -5.92 1.99 25.47
N PRO A 302 -6.03 1.69 24.17
CA PRO A 302 -6.86 0.60 23.71
C PRO A 302 -6.24 -0.75 24.06
N HIS A 303 -7.09 -1.72 24.40
CA HIS A 303 -6.73 -3.13 24.49
C HIS A 303 -7.16 -3.87 23.22
N VAL A 304 -6.21 -4.48 22.52
CA VAL A 304 -6.42 -5.22 21.27
C VAL A 304 -6.21 -6.71 21.52
N LEU A 305 -7.21 -7.53 21.18
CA LEU A 305 -7.13 -8.97 21.29
C LEU A 305 -6.86 -9.61 19.93
N VAL A 306 -5.81 -10.41 19.83
CA VAL A 306 -5.38 -11.05 18.58
C VAL A 306 -5.43 -12.56 18.73
N PHE A 307 -6.23 -13.22 17.90
CA PHE A 307 -6.33 -14.67 17.84
C PHE A 307 -5.49 -15.22 16.68
N GLY A 308 -4.46 -15.98 17.02
CA GLY A 308 -3.53 -16.58 16.08
C GLY A 308 -2.28 -15.75 15.79
N ILE A 309 -1.17 -16.44 15.55
CA ILE A 309 0.13 -15.86 15.22
C ILE A 309 0.53 -16.29 13.80
N ASN A 310 0.79 -15.31 12.93
CA ASN A 310 1.29 -15.51 11.57
C ASN A 310 2.01 -14.24 11.06
N SER A 311 2.29 -14.18 9.74
CA SER A 311 3.02 -13.06 9.10
C SER A 311 2.40 -11.68 9.33
N LEU A 312 1.08 -11.58 9.60
CA LEU A 312 0.40 -10.30 9.85
C LEU A 312 0.64 -9.72 11.25
N LEU A 313 1.05 -10.55 12.22
CA LEU A 313 1.18 -10.08 13.61
C LEU A 313 2.28 -9.03 13.76
N SER A 314 3.44 -9.24 13.14
CA SER A 314 4.56 -8.29 13.26
C SER A 314 4.23 -6.91 12.64
N PRO A 315 3.71 -6.82 11.40
CA PRO A 315 3.22 -5.56 10.85
C PRO A 315 2.11 -4.91 11.69
N LEU A 316 1.18 -5.71 12.24
CA LEU A 316 0.11 -5.23 13.13
C LEU A 316 0.68 -4.54 14.37
N LEU A 317 1.60 -5.20 15.06
CA LEU A 317 2.23 -4.65 16.26
C LEU A 317 3.02 -3.37 15.95
N LYS A 318 3.80 -3.35 14.85
CA LYS A 318 4.52 -2.14 14.43
C LYS A 318 3.59 -0.97 14.15
N LYS A 319 2.45 -1.22 13.51
CA LYS A 319 1.49 -0.17 13.18
C LYS A 319 0.72 0.30 14.42
N LEU A 320 0.33 -0.61 15.32
CA LEU A 320 -0.27 -0.26 16.61
C LEU A 320 0.67 0.54 17.50
N ALA A 321 1.98 0.23 17.53
CA ALA A 321 2.98 1.01 18.25
C ALA A 321 3.03 2.48 17.82
N ASN A 322 2.60 2.79 16.59
CA ASN A 322 2.45 4.17 16.12
C ASN A 322 1.02 4.69 16.38
N ASP A 323 0.03 4.02 15.80
CA ASP A 323 -1.35 4.53 15.70
C ASP A 323 -2.15 4.45 17.01
N ALA A 324 -1.71 3.59 17.94
CA ALA A 324 -2.33 3.46 19.26
C ALA A 324 -1.52 4.17 20.37
N THR A 325 -0.54 5.00 20.02
CA THR A 325 0.10 5.92 20.96
C THR A 325 -0.86 7.08 21.24
N LEU A 326 -1.66 6.94 22.31
CA LEU A 326 -2.67 7.91 22.74
C LEU A 326 -2.35 8.59 24.08
N SER A 327 -1.64 7.88 24.97
CA SER A 327 -1.29 8.34 26.33
C SER A 327 0.21 8.56 26.44
N LEU A 328 0.60 9.51 27.28
CA LEU A 328 1.99 9.83 27.62
C LEU A 328 2.58 8.76 28.54
N GLN A 329 1.82 8.29 29.55
CA GLN A 329 2.34 7.34 30.53
C GLN A 329 2.06 5.88 30.20
N LYS A 330 0.92 5.57 29.59
CA LYS A 330 0.49 4.18 29.35
C LYS A 330 0.64 3.80 27.87
N ASN A 331 0.92 2.52 27.62
CA ASN A 331 1.00 1.97 26.27
C ASN A 331 -0.29 1.23 25.91
N ALA A 332 -0.56 1.10 24.61
CA ALA A 332 -1.65 0.24 24.16
C ALA A 332 -1.36 -1.22 24.52
N ARG A 333 -2.39 -1.93 24.96
CA ARG A 333 -2.28 -3.32 25.38
C ARG A 333 -2.62 -4.24 24.20
N VAL A 334 -1.81 -5.26 23.97
CA VAL A 334 -2.09 -6.30 22.97
C VAL A 334 -1.98 -7.66 23.62
N THR A 335 -3.09 -8.40 23.61
CA THR A 335 -3.08 -9.79 24.09
C THR A 335 -3.18 -10.74 22.91
N VAL A 336 -2.23 -11.67 22.82
CA VAL A 336 -2.18 -12.68 21.75
C VAL A 336 -2.65 -14.02 22.29
N VAL A 337 -3.65 -14.61 21.64
CA VAL A 337 -4.26 -15.88 22.02
C VAL A 337 -3.96 -16.91 20.94
N ASP A 338 -3.17 -17.92 21.29
CA ASP A 338 -2.82 -19.01 20.37
C ASP A 338 -2.44 -20.28 21.18
N THR A 339 -2.35 -21.41 20.50
CA THR A 339 -1.58 -22.57 20.97
C THR A 339 -0.09 -22.27 20.81
N ASP A 340 0.69 -22.52 21.84
CA ASP A 340 2.10 -22.20 22.05
C ASP A 340 2.43 -20.70 21.87
N ALA A 341 1.52 -19.81 22.28
CA ALA A 341 1.63 -18.36 22.07
C ALA A 341 2.95 -17.79 22.59
N GLY A 342 3.37 -18.19 23.79
CA GLY A 342 4.61 -17.69 24.39
C GLY A 342 5.85 -18.07 23.58
N LYS A 343 5.90 -19.31 23.08
CA LYS A 343 6.99 -19.81 22.24
C LYS A 343 7.00 -19.12 20.87
N LYS A 344 5.86 -19.07 20.18
CA LYS A 344 5.71 -18.45 18.86
C LYS A 344 6.06 -16.96 18.88
N LEU A 345 5.67 -16.22 19.92
CA LEU A 345 6.07 -14.81 20.09
C LEU A 345 7.58 -14.65 20.28
N HIS A 346 8.21 -15.56 21.02
CA HIS A 346 9.67 -15.57 21.18
C HIS A 346 10.40 -15.88 19.86
N GLU A 347 9.85 -16.73 19.01
CA GLU A 347 10.41 -17.03 17.68
C GLU A 347 10.23 -15.85 16.72
N LEU A 348 9.08 -15.15 16.78
CA LEU A 348 8.80 -13.98 15.93
C LEU A 348 9.67 -12.77 16.29
N PHE A 349 9.98 -12.59 17.57
CA PHE A 349 10.81 -11.49 18.07
C PHE A 349 12.06 -12.02 18.78
N PRO A 350 13.22 -12.09 18.09
CA PRO A 350 14.48 -12.43 18.75
C PRO A 350 14.76 -11.46 19.89
N VAL A 351 15.52 -11.88 20.91
CA VAL A 351 15.71 -11.17 22.20
C VAL A 351 15.97 -9.66 22.04
N GLN A 352 16.82 -9.26 21.09
CA GLN A 352 17.10 -7.84 20.82
C GLN A 352 15.91 -7.05 20.26
N GLY A 353 15.07 -7.68 19.44
CA GLY A 353 13.88 -7.05 18.89
C GLY A 353 12.69 -7.07 19.86
N LYS A 354 12.69 -8.04 20.78
CA LYS A 354 11.71 -8.17 21.85
C LYS A 354 11.71 -6.95 22.77
N GLU A 355 12.86 -6.45 23.18
CA GLU A 355 12.91 -5.29 24.09
C GLU A 355 12.31 -4.01 23.48
N GLY A 356 12.47 -3.80 22.16
CA GLY A 356 11.92 -2.63 21.48
C GLY A 356 10.38 -2.64 21.45
N ILE A 357 9.78 -3.67 20.85
CA ILE A 357 8.32 -3.69 20.69
C ILE A 357 7.57 -3.69 22.04
N PHE A 358 8.15 -4.32 23.08
CA PHE A 358 7.59 -4.33 24.44
C PHE A 358 7.79 -3.00 25.20
N ARG A 359 8.65 -2.09 24.72
CA ARG A 359 8.69 -0.69 25.18
C ARG A 359 7.57 0.15 24.59
N ALA A 360 7.14 -0.17 23.36
CA ALA A 360 6.09 0.58 22.67
C ALA A 360 4.67 0.07 22.97
N LEU A 361 4.52 -1.22 23.31
CA LEU A 361 3.26 -1.88 23.56
C LEU A 361 3.31 -2.72 24.84
N GLU A 362 2.20 -2.76 25.58
CA GLU A 362 2.02 -3.70 26.68
C GLU A 362 1.54 -5.03 26.11
N MET A 363 2.42 -6.03 26.07
CA MET A 363 2.19 -7.31 25.40
C MET A 363 1.86 -8.41 26.41
N ASP A 364 0.74 -9.09 26.19
CA ASP A 364 0.35 -10.30 26.91
C ASP A 364 0.14 -11.47 25.96
N SER A 365 0.21 -12.69 26.50
CA SER A 365 -0.06 -13.91 25.74
C SER A 365 -0.90 -14.89 26.54
N ILE A 366 -1.83 -15.56 25.86
CA ILE A 366 -2.68 -16.59 26.45
C ILE A 366 -2.45 -17.88 25.71
N GLU A 367 -2.05 -18.86 26.50
CA GLU A 367 -1.68 -20.19 26.07
C GLU A 367 -2.93 -21.08 26.04
N LEU A 368 -3.38 -21.44 24.84
CA LEU A 368 -4.48 -22.39 24.65
C LEU A 368 -3.96 -23.83 24.72
N CYS A 369 -4.73 -24.75 25.31
CA CYS A 369 -4.35 -26.16 25.36
C CYS A 369 -4.13 -26.72 23.94
N SER A 370 -3.03 -27.47 23.73
CA SER A 370 -2.71 -28.09 22.45
C SER A 370 -3.56 -29.32 22.08
N GLU A 371 -4.37 -29.83 23.02
CA GLU A 371 -5.22 -31.02 22.84
C GLU A 371 -6.20 -30.87 21.67
N HIS A 372 -6.50 -31.97 20.97
CA HIS A 372 -7.48 -32.05 19.88
C HIS A 372 -8.95 -31.77 20.30
N SER A 373 -9.22 -31.59 21.61
CA SER A 373 -10.55 -31.27 22.11
C SER A 373 -10.89 -29.81 21.84
N SER A 374 -11.54 -29.57 20.70
CA SER A 374 -12.12 -28.26 20.33
C SER A 374 -13.03 -27.68 21.42
N TYR A 375 -13.67 -28.53 22.22
CA TYR A 375 -14.49 -28.14 23.36
C TYR A 375 -13.68 -27.45 24.46
N ARG A 376 -12.54 -28.03 24.86
CA ARG A 376 -11.72 -27.48 25.96
C ARG A 376 -11.11 -26.13 25.59
N LYS A 377 -10.60 -26.00 24.35
CA LYS A 377 -10.13 -24.71 23.81
C LYS A 377 -11.24 -23.66 23.87
N ARG A 378 -12.46 -24.02 23.46
CA ARG A 378 -13.63 -23.14 23.50
C ARG A 378 -13.97 -22.68 24.92
N GLU A 379 -13.89 -23.56 25.91
CA GLU A 379 -14.12 -23.21 27.32
C GLU A 379 -13.05 -22.27 27.87
N GLN A 380 -11.77 -22.49 27.54
CA GLN A 380 -10.69 -21.58 27.95
C GLN A 380 -10.89 -20.17 27.39
N ILE A 381 -11.19 -20.06 26.09
CA ILE A 381 -11.48 -18.78 25.45
C ILE A 381 -12.70 -18.14 26.13
N ARG A 382 -13.79 -18.88 26.34
CA ARG A 382 -15.00 -18.34 26.99
C ARG A 382 -14.72 -17.85 28.41
N ALA A 383 -13.98 -18.60 29.22
CA ALA A 383 -13.64 -18.22 30.58
C ALA A 383 -12.83 -16.91 30.59
N TYR A 384 -11.87 -16.78 29.67
CA TYR A 384 -11.08 -15.57 29.52
C TYR A 384 -11.90 -14.35 29.01
N LEU A 385 -12.74 -14.55 28.00
CA LEU A 385 -13.64 -13.48 27.51
C LEU A 385 -14.55 -12.97 28.63
N LYS A 386 -15.03 -13.87 29.51
CA LYS A 386 -15.87 -13.52 30.66
C LYS A 386 -15.13 -12.72 31.73
N SER A 387 -13.86 -13.02 32.00
CA SER A 387 -13.08 -12.21 32.97
C SER A 387 -12.84 -10.80 32.44
N MET A 388 -12.54 -10.65 31.14
CA MET A 388 -12.38 -9.33 30.51
C MET A 388 -13.67 -8.50 30.54
N GLU A 389 -14.85 -9.10 30.37
CA GLU A 389 -16.11 -8.36 30.44
C GLU A 389 -16.29 -7.61 31.79
N GLN A 390 -15.69 -8.14 32.86
CA GLN A 390 -15.76 -7.60 34.22
C GLN A 390 -14.61 -6.63 34.54
N GLU A 391 -13.43 -6.83 33.95
CA GLU A 391 -12.20 -6.11 34.31
C GLU A 391 -11.81 -5.04 33.27
N GLU A 392 -11.88 -5.37 31.97
CA GLU A 392 -11.41 -4.51 30.89
C GLU A 392 -12.03 -4.93 29.54
N ARG A 393 -12.78 -4.02 28.89
CA ARG A 393 -13.42 -4.31 27.60
C ARG A 393 -12.48 -4.03 26.43
N PRO A 394 -12.06 -5.04 25.64
CA PRO A 394 -11.21 -4.80 24.50
C PRO A 394 -11.83 -3.83 23.48
N ALA A 395 -10.97 -3.03 22.86
CA ALA A 395 -11.35 -2.12 21.80
C ALA A 395 -11.56 -2.87 20.48
N LEU A 396 -10.65 -3.79 20.13
CA LEU A 396 -10.64 -4.46 18.83
C LEU A 396 -10.34 -5.95 18.95
N PHE A 397 -10.85 -6.73 18.00
CA PHE A 397 -10.56 -8.15 17.87
C PHE A 397 -10.00 -8.47 16.48
N PHE A 398 -8.81 -9.05 16.43
CA PHE A 398 -8.22 -9.58 15.19
C PHE A 398 -8.30 -11.10 15.19
N LEU A 399 -8.98 -11.66 14.18
CA LEU A 399 -9.10 -13.09 13.95
C LEU A 399 -8.17 -13.45 12.79
N LEU A 400 -6.93 -13.80 13.13
CA LEU A 400 -5.84 -13.96 12.17
C LEU A 400 -5.65 -15.40 11.71
N GLN A 401 -6.35 -16.39 12.27
CA GLN A 401 -6.12 -17.81 11.96
C GLN A 401 -6.18 -18.05 10.45
N GLU A 402 -5.31 -18.93 9.95
CA GLU A 402 -5.32 -19.31 8.53
C GLU A 402 -6.53 -20.15 8.18
N ASP A 403 -6.97 -21.01 9.11
CA ASP A 403 -8.22 -21.75 8.98
C ASP A 403 -9.40 -20.83 9.31
N VAL A 404 -10.18 -20.54 8.27
CA VAL A 404 -11.41 -19.74 8.35
C VAL A 404 -12.43 -20.31 9.35
N ILE A 405 -12.44 -21.63 9.54
CA ILE A 405 -13.35 -22.31 10.48
C ILE A 405 -12.97 -22.01 11.93
N GLU A 406 -11.67 -21.93 12.25
CA GLU A 406 -11.23 -21.54 13.59
C GLU A 406 -11.60 -20.07 13.88
N ASN A 407 -11.43 -19.17 12.91
CA ASN A 407 -11.91 -17.79 13.05
C ASN A 407 -13.43 -17.74 13.30
N LEU A 408 -14.24 -18.55 12.60
CA LEU A 408 -15.70 -18.59 12.81
C LEU A 408 -16.07 -19.07 14.22
N LYS A 409 -15.37 -20.08 14.75
CA LYS A 409 -15.60 -20.58 16.12
C LYS A 409 -15.34 -19.49 17.16
N VAL A 410 -14.27 -18.72 16.99
CA VAL A 410 -13.96 -17.60 17.89
C VAL A 410 -14.97 -16.47 17.72
N LEU A 411 -15.32 -16.10 16.48
CA LEU A 411 -16.32 -15.07 16.20
C LEU A 411 -17.65 -15.35 16.92
N GLN A 412 -18.12 -16.60 16.90
CA GLN A 412 -19.33 -17.01 17.62
C GLN A 412 -19.25 -16.79 19.14
N LEU A 413 -18.06 -16.92 19.75
CA LEU A 413 -17.87 -16.61 21.17
C LEU A 413 -17.85 -15.10 21.42
N LEU A 414 -17.24 -14.33 20.52
CA LEU A 414 -17.19 -12.88 20.62
C LEU A 414 -18.58 -12.25 20.49
N ARG A 415 -19.44 -12.78 19.61
CA ARG A 415 -20.84 -12.34 19.44
C ARG A 415 -21.64 -12.35 20.75
N SER A 416 -21.39 -13.33 21.61
CA SER A 416 -22.10 -13.42 22.89
C SER A 416 -21.64 -12.40 23.94
N SER A 417 -20.42 -11.86 23.84
CA SER A 417 -19.81 -11.06 24.92
C SER A 417 -19.43 -9.63 24.50
N PHE A 418 -19.23 -9.38 23.20
CA PHE A 418 -18.67 -8.12 22.70
C PHE A 418 -19.35 -7.70 21.39
N GLN A 419 -20.65 -7.40 21.41
CA GLN A 419 -21.41 -7.07 20.20
C GLN A 419 -20.92 -5.80 19.49
N GLU A 420 -20.59 -4.75 20.25
CA GLU A 420 -20.29 -3.41 19.73
C GLU A 420 -18.85 -3.22 19.21
N ALA A 421 -17.91 -4.09 19.59
CA ALA A 421 -16.51 -3.94 19.21
C ALA A 421 -16.25 -4.48 17.79
N PRO A 422 -15.47 -3.79 16.93
CA PRO A 422 -15.11 -4.28 15.61
C PRO A 422 -14.36 -5.62 15.67
N LYS A 423 -14.75 -6.57 14.80
CA LYS A 423 -14.03 -7.84 14.58
C LYS A 423 -13.44 -7.85 13.18
N LEU A 424 -12.12 -7.92 13.10
CA LEU A 424 -11.39 -8.02 11.84
C LEU A 424 -11.16 -9.49 11.53
N PHE A 425 -11.85 -10.00 10.51
CA PHE A 425 -11.95 -11.42 10.19
C PHE A 425 -11.10 -11.78 8.96
N ARG A 426 -10.06 -12.60 9.14
CA ARG A 426 -9.26 -13.10 8.01
C ARG A 426 -10.01 -14.19 7.25
N ASN A 427 -10.15 -13.99 5.94
CA ASN A 427 -10.71 -14.94 4.97
C ASN A 427 -9.78 -15.02 3.75
N SER A 428 -8.67 -15.74 3.89
CA SER A 428 -7.72 -16.00 2.79
C SER A 428 -8.22 -17.07 1.80
N SER A 429 -9.19 -17.91 2.19
CA SER A 429 -9.68 -19.02 1.37
C SER A 429 -10.70 -18.60 0.28
N ALA A 430 -10.98 -17.30 0.14
CA ALA A 430 -11.99 -16.75 -0.78
C ALA A 430 -13.38 -17.40 -0.65
N VAL A 431 -13.70 -17.93 0.54
CA VAL A 431 -15.00 -18.56 0.81
C VAL A 431 -16.05 -17.46 0.90
N VAL A 432 -17.19 -17.65 0.24
CA VAL A 432 -18.31 -16.71 0.32
C VAL A 432 -19.00 -16.87 1.68
N LEU A 433 -18.69 -15.96 2.61
CA LEU A 433 -19.21 -15.98 3.99
C LEU A 433 -20.35 -14.98 4.23
N SER A 434 -20.87 -14.35 3.18
CA SER A 434 -21.86 -13.27 3.27
C SER A 434 -23.14 -13.63 4.04
N HIS A 435 -23.50 -14.91 4.11
CA HIS A 435 -24.67 -15.41 4.85
C HIS A 435 -24.37 -15.81 6.31
N VAL A 436 -23.09 -16.05 6.64
CA VAL A 436 -22.66 -16.49 7.99
C VAL A 436 -22.25 -15.29 8.85
N LEU A 437 -21.67 -14.27 8.22
CA LEU A 437 -21.16 -13.08 8.89
C LEU A 437 -22.22 -12.01 9.14
N LYS A 438 -23.40 -12.10 8.50
CA LYS A 438 -24.47 -11.11 8.67
C LYS A 438 -25.35 -11.45 9.87
N GLU A 439 -25.09 -10.79 10.99
CA GLU A 439 -26.07 -10.55 12.06
C GLU A 439 -26.31 -9.03 12.14
N GLU A 440 -27.56 -8.60 12.36
CA GLU A 440 -27.89 -7.17 12.46
C GLU A 440 -27.17 -6.53 13.66
N GLY A 441 -26.51 -5.39 13.43
CA GLY A 441 -25.80 -4.65 14.48
C GLY A 441 -24.35 -5.10 14.75
N GLU A 442 -23.81 -6.07 14.01
CA GLU A 442 -22.42 -6.52 14.18
C GLU A 442 -21.46 -5.85 13.19
N GLU A 443 -20.38 -5.26 13.70
CA GLU A 443 -19.26 -4.76 12.89
C GLU A 443 -18.21 -5.86 12.66
N VAL A 444 -18.44 -6.70 11.63
CA VAL A 444 -17.45 -7.66 11.14
C VAL A 444 -16.86 -7.19 9.82
N GLU A 445 -15.56 -6.98 9.82
CA GLU A 445 -14.81 -6.53 8.65
C GLU A 445 -13.92 -7.67 8.14
N THR A 446 -14.24 -8.18 6.95
CA THR A 446 -13.44 -9.26 6.34
C THR A 446 -12.22 -8.73 5.58
N PHE A 447 -11.12 -9.48 5.60
CA PHE A 447 -9.92 -9.17 4.83
C PHE A 447 -9.19 -10.45 4.38
N GLY A 448 -8.16 -10.31 3.54
CA GLY A 448 -7.34 -11.43 3.03
C GLY A 448 -7.39 -11.61 1.51
N ASP A 449 -8.17 -10.81 0.79
CA ASP A 449 -8.15 -10.73 -0.66
C ASP A 449 -7.15 -9.66 -1.13
N LEU A 450 -6.11 -10.08 -1.84
CA LEU A 450 -5.09 -9.22 -2.41
C LEU A 450 -5.66 -8.09 -3.28
N SER A 451 -6.78 -8.34 -3.96
CA SER A 451 -7.43 -7.33 -4.81
C SER A 451 -7.95 -6.13 -4.01
N THR A 452 -8.23 -6.30 -2.71
CA THR A 452 -8.66 -5.20 -1.85
C THR A 452 -7.50 -4.34 -1.35
N VAL A 453 -6.29 -4.90 -1.33
CA VAL A 453 -5.09 -4.30 -0.73
C VAL A 453 -4.26 -3.54 -1.77
N LEU A 454 -4.09 -4.08 -2.99
CA LEU A 454 -3.26 -3.47 -4.04
C LEU A 454 -4.00 -2.37 -4.82
N THR A 455 -4.56 -1.39 -4.11
CA THR A 455 -5.34 -0.28 -4.69
C THR A 455 -4.57 1.04 -4.54
N GLU A 456 -4.90 2.06 -5.34
CA GLU A 456 -4.25 3.38 -5.21
C GLU A 456 -4.34 3.96 -3.78
N PRO A 457 -5.52 3.95 -3.11
CA PRO A 457 -5.63 4.54 -1.77
C PRO A 457 -4.80 3.86 -0.70
N VAL A 458 -4.41 2.59 -0.91
CA VAL A 458 -3.66 1.79 0.07
C VAL A 458 -2.17 1.72 -0.27
N LEU A 459 -1.82 1.50 -1.54
CA LEU A 459 -0.42 1.35 -1.98
C LEU A 459 0.25 2.68 -2.34
N ILE A 460 -0.41 3.52 -3.16
CA ILE A 460 0.21 4.75 -3.70
C ILE A 460 0.12 5.91 -2.71
N ARG A 461 -1.03 6.07 -2.03
CA ARG A 461 -1.24 7.01 -0.90
C ARG A 461 -0.72 8.43 -1.13
N ALA A 462 -0.92 8.99 -2.33
CA ALA A 462 -0.30 10.26 -2.72
C ALA A 462 -0.55 11.40 -1.72
N SER A 463 -1.75 11.49 -1.13
CA SER A 463 -2.08 12.50 -0.11
C SER A 463 -1.23 12.35 1.16
N LEU A 464 -1.06 11.12 1.68
CA LEU A 464 -0.21 10.90 2.85
C LEU A 464 1.26 11.21 2.54
N ASP A 465 1.74 10.77 1.38
CA ASP A 465 3.12 11.03 0.95
C ASP A 465 3.40 12.54 0.78
N ASN A 466 2.42 13.30 0.28
CA ASN A 466 2.53 14.76 0.21
C ASN A 466 2.62 15.39 1.60
N ARG A 467 1.74 14.99 2.53
CA ARG A 467 1.79 15.46 3.92
C ARG A 467 3.11 15.12 4.61
N ALA A 468 3.68 13.93 4.36
CA ALA A 468 4.98 13.54 4.88
C ALA A 468 6.13 14.39 4.30
N LYS A 469 6.06 14.73 3.01
CA LYS A 469 7.02 15.62 2.35
C LYS A 469 6.97 17.05 2.91
N GLU A 470 5.77 17.57 3.09
CA GLU A 470 5.54 18.91 3.69
C GLU A 470 6.06 18.98 5.13
N PHE A 471 5.79 17.95 5.94
CA PHE A 471 6.33 17.86 7.29
C PHE A 471 7.86 17.87 7.30
N ASN A 472 8.50 17.06 6.45
CA ASN A 472 9.95 17.04 6.35
C ASN A 472 10.53 18.37 5.82
N GLU A 473 9.84 19.05 4.91
CA GLU A 473 10.25 20.38 4.44
C GLU A 473 10.18 21.42 5.58
N ALA A 474 9.13 21.39 6.39
CA ALA A 474 9.00 22.25 7.58
C ALA A 474 10.12 21.96 8.60
N TYR A 475 10.42 20.69 8.85
CA TYR A 475 11.54 20.26 9.69
C TYR A 475 12.88 20.80 9.18
N ASN A 476 13.16 20.65 7.87
CA ASN A 476 14.40 21.15 7.28
C ASN A 476 14.54 22.67 7.42
N LYS A 477 13.45 23.43 7.21
CA LYS A 477 13.46 24.89 7.39
C LYS A 477 13.74 25.29 8.84
N ALA A 478 13.15 24.59 9.81
CA ALA A 478 13.39 24.83 11.22
C ALA A 478 14.84 24.47 11.62
N ALA A 479 15.36 23.34 11.14
CA ALA A 479 16.75 22.92 11.36
C ALA A 479 17.77 23.91 10.75
N GLU A 480 17.51 24.41 9.54
CA GLU A 480 18.33 25.42 8.90
C GLU A 480 18.29 26.74 9.69
N ALA A 481 17.10 27.15 10.15
CA ALA A 481 16.94 28.32 11.01
C ALA A 481 17.69 28.17 12.35
N ALA A 482 17.72 26.98 12.95
CA ALA A 482 18.48 26.68 14.16
C ALA A 482 20.02 26.66 13.95
N GLY A 483 20.49 26.82 12.71
CA GLY A 483 21.91 26.80 12.35
C GLY A 483 22.50 25.39 12.26
N MET A 484 21.68 24.36 12.07
CA MET A 484 22.12 22.96 11.93
C MET A 484 22.51 22.56 10.50
N GLY A 485 22.54 23.52 9.58
CA GLY A 485 22.89 23.34 8.17
C GLY A 485 21.67 23.08 7.27
N GLU A 486 21.90 23.09 5.96
CA GLU A 486 20.85 22.81 4.97
C GLU A 486 20.34 21.37 5.12
N GLY A 487 19.03 21.23 5.25
CA GLY A 487 18.37 19.94 5.33
C GLY A 487 18.50 19.12 4.03
N SER A 488 18.30 17.81 4.13
CA SER A 488 18.33 16.92 2.96
C SER A 488 17.02 16.99 2.17
N SER A 489 17.11 17.04 0.84
CA SER A 489 15.94 16.88 -0.04
C SER A 489 15.24 15.55 0.22
N TRP A 490 13.92 15.46 0.00
CA TRP A 490 13.17 14.20 0.19
C TRP A 490 13.81 13.00 -0.51
N ASN A 491 14.27 13.20 -1.75
CA ASN A 491 14.88 12.15 -2.55
C ASN A 491 16.27 11.74 -2.05
N SER A 492 16.93 12.51 -1.19
CA SER A 492 18.21 12.13 -0.59
C SER A 492 18.09 11.58 0.84
N LEU A 493 16.86 11.53 1.40
CA LEU A 493 16.63 10.90 2.70
C LEU A 493 16.80 9.38 2.64
N SER A 494 17.30 8.81 3.73
CA SER A 494 17.27 7.36 3.95
C SER A 494 15.84 6.86 4.09
N TYR A 495 15.65 5.56 3.81
CA TYR A 495 14.37 4.87 4.01
C TYR A 495 13.79 5.11 5.41
N VAL A 496 14.61 4.99 6.47
CA VAL A 496 14.18 5.17 7.86
C VAL A 496 13.61 6.57 8.12
N ARG A 497 14.24 7.63 7.58
CA ARG A 497 13.77 9.01 7.75
C ARG A 497 12.46 9.28 7.01
N LYS A 498 12.32 8.77 5.79
CA LYS A 498 11.07 8.86 5.02
C LYS A 498 9.95 8.16 5.76
N GLU A 499 10.21 6.96 6.28
CA GLU A 499 9.22 6.19 7.01
C GLU A 499 8.81 6.86 8.31
N SER A 500 9.75 7.44 9.07
CA SER A 500 9.44 8.28 10.23
C SER A 500 8.49 9.45 9.87
N SER A 501 8.69 10.09 8.72
CA SER A 501 7.83 11.19 8.25
C SER A 501 6.43 10.70 7.85
N ARG A 502 6.34 9.54 7.19
CA ARG A 502 5.06 8.89 6.86
C ARG A 502 4.28 8.48 8.11
N LEU A 503 4.97 7.94 9.11
CA LEU A 503 4.36 7.54 10.37
C LEU A 503 3.81 8.75 11.15
N SER A 504 4.54 9.86 11.19
CA SER A 504 4.03 11.12 11.75
C SER A 504 2.81 11.65 10.99
N ALA A 505 2.85 11.62 9.64
CA ALA A 505 1.72 12.01 8.80
C ALA A 505 0.49 11.10 9.00
N SER A 506 0.68 9.80 9.21
CA SER A 506 -0.41 8.86 9.49
C SER A 506 -1.05 9.07 10.87
N HIS A 507 -0.24 9.46 11.86
CA HIS A 507 -0.68 9.75 13.23
C HIS A 507 -1.45 11.08 13.34
N ALA A 508 -1.47 11.90 12.28
CA ALA A 508 -2.30 13.10 12.23
C ALA A 508 -3.78 12.83 12.56
N SER A 509 -4.32 11.67 12.16
CA SER A 509 -5.69 11.27 12.50
C SER A 509 -5.93 11.17 14.01
N VAL A 510 -4.93 10.70 14.77
CA VAL A 510 -4.96 10.62 16.24
C VAL A 510 -4.98 12.03 16.85
N LYS A 511 -4.06 12.89 16.40
CA LYS A 511 -3.93 14.26 16.91
C LYS A 511 -5.17 15.12 16.58
N GLU A 512 -5.72 14.96 15.38
CA GLU A 512 -6.96 15.61 14.98
C GLU A 512 -8.15 15.09 15.81
N ALA A 513 -8.21 13.78 16.11
CA ALA A 513 -9.24 13.23 16.98
C ALA A 513 -9.14 13.77 18.41
N PHE A 514 -7.92 13.89 18.96
CA PHE A 514 -7.68 14.54 20.24
C PHE A 514 -8.18 15.99 20.23
N LEU A 515 -7.76 16.80 19.25
CA LEU A 515 -8.12 18.21 19.16
C LEU A 515 -9.62 18.43 18.97
N ARG A 516 -10.29 17.57 18.19
CA ARG A 516 -11.76 17.62 18.04
C ARG A 516 -12.49 17.36 19.35
N GLN A 517 -11.94 16.54 20.26
CA GLN A 517 -12.54 16.31 21.57
C GLN A 517 -12.20 17.41 22.57
N PHE A 518 -10.94 17.85 22.57
CA PHE A 518 -10.48 18.95 23.41
C PHE A 518 -11.24 20.26 23.11
N PHE A 519 -11.46 20.55 21.82
CA PHE A 519 -12.23 21.68 21.30
C PHE A 519 -13.59 21.26 20.74
N ARG A 520 -14.34 20.37 21.42
CA ARG A 520 -15.61 19.79 20.90
C ARG A 520 -16.70 20.81 20.48
N ASP A 521 -16.61 22.05 20.96
CA ASP A 521 -17.53 23.14 20.63
C ASP A 521 -17.03 24.02 19.45
N ARG A 522 -15.99 23.57 18.74
CA ARG A 522 -15.36 24.25 17.61
C ARG A 522 -15.38 23.37 16.37
N SER A 523 -15.51 24.00 15.22
CA SER A 523 -15.33 23.37 13.92
C SER A 523 -13.85 23.15 13.58
N ASP A 524 -13.56 22.20 12.69
CA ASP A 524 -12.20 21.97 12.17
C ASP A 524 -11.53 23.25 11.62
N ALA A 525 -12.31 24.17 11.04
CA ALA A 525 -11.82 25.44 10.53
C ALA A 525 -11.40 26.41 11.65
N GLU A 526 -12.14 26.44 12.76
CA GLU A 526 -11.78 27.24 13.94
C GLU A 526 -10.55 26.66 14.64
N ILE A 527 -10.46 25.34 14.79
CA ILE A 527 -9.27 24.66 15.33
C ILE A 527 -8.05 24.98 14.47
N ARG A 528 -8.17 24.89 13.15
CA ARG A 528 -7.09 25.28 12.22
C ARG A 528 -6.66 26.74 12.41
N ALA A 529 -7.60 27.66 12.62
CA ALA A 529 -7.28 29.07 12.85
C ALA A 529 -6.54 29.30 14.17
N ILE A 530 -6.90 28.56 15.23
CA ILE A 530 -6.18 28.55 16.51
C ILE A 530 -4.75 28.06 16.30
N LEU A 531 -4.58 26.89 15.68
CA LEU A 531 -3.25 26.34 15.39
C LEU A 531 -2.40 27.26 14.52
N SER A 532 -2.98 27.93 13.52
CA SER A 532 -2.24 28.87 12.66
C SER A 532 -1.75 30.10 13.42
N ARG A 533 -2.55 30.59 14.39
CA ARG A 533 -2.14 31.70 15.27
C ARG A 533 -0.99 31.27 16.18
N LYS A 534 -1.12 30.08 16.78
CA LYS A 534 -0.08 29.50 17.64
C LYS A 534 1.19 29.16 16.89
N GLU A 535 1.08 28.72 15.63
CA GLU A 535 2.24 28.57 14.74
C GLU A 535 2.95 29.91 14.56
N THR A 536 2.21 31.00 14.34
CA THR A 536 2.80 32.36 14.19
C THR A 536 3.50 32.82 15.46
N GLU A 537 2.87 32.64 16.63
CA GLU A 537 3.48 32.92 17.94
C GLU A 537 4.78 32.11 18.13
N PHE A 538 4.76 30.82 17.78
CA PHE A 538 5.93 29.95 17.83
C PHE A 538 7.05 30.39 16.87
N ARG A 539 6.72 30.78 15.63
CA ARG A 539 7.72 31.30 14.67
C ARG A 539 8.44 32.53 15.20
N SER A 540 7.75 33.43 15.89
CA SER A 540 8.38 34.58 16.54
C SER A 540 9.30 34.18 17.70
N LEU A 541 9.05 33.05 18.36
CA LEU A 541 9.98 32.50 19.35
C LEU A 541 11.23 31.90 18.69
N GLU A 542 11.10 31.20 17.56
CA GLU A 542 12.23 30.64 16.81
C GLU A 542 13.24 31.72 16.35
N GLU A 543 12.79 32.96 16.10
CA GLU A 543 13.69 34.08 15.79
C GLU A 543 14.71 34.35 16.91
N LEU A 544 14.35 34.08 18.18
CA LEU A 544 15.24 34.23 19.33
C LEU A 544 16.30 33.14 19.42
N GLU A 545 16.07 31.96 18.82
CA GLU A 545 16.99 30.82 18.91
C GLU A 545 18.39 31.18 18.37
N LYS A 546 18.45 31.98 17.29
CA LYS A 546 19.71 32.47 16.71
C LYS A 546 20.45 33.46 17.59
N MET A 547 19.71 34.21 18.41
CA MET A 547 20.25 35.32 19.20
C MET A 547 20.65 34.89 20.61
N ASP A 548 19.81 34.07 21.25
CA ASP A 548 19.98 33.64 22.64
C ASP A 548 19.29 32.28 22.87
N LYS A 549 20.04 31.19 22.67
CA LYS A 549 19.56 29.81 22.85
C LYS A 549 19.02 29.55 24.26
N PRO A 550 19.71 29.94 25.35
CA PRO A 550 19.15 29.82 26.71
C PRO A 550 17.79 30.52 26.87
N ALA A 551 17.65 31.76 26.39
CA ALA A 551 16.38 32.49 26.49
C ALA A 551 15.28 31.86 25.64
N PHE A 552 15.62 31.32 24.45
CA PHE A 552 14.69 30.56 23.64
C PHE A 552 14.15 29.34 24.40
N ARG A 553 15.02 28.53 25.03
CA ARG A 553 14.59 27.35 25.81
C ARG A 553 13.64 27.72 26.93
N GLU A 554 13.93 28.78 27.66
CA GLU A 554 13.06 29.24 28.75
C GLU A 554 11.69 29.68 28.22
N ARG A 555 11.68 30.48 27.16
CA ARG A 555 10.42 30.94 26.53
C ARG A 555 9.64 29.82 25.87
N PHE A 556 10.31 28.84 25.27
CA PHE A 556 9.66 27.66 24.70
C PHE A 556 8.95 26.84 25.79
N ARG A 557 9.61 26.60 26.94
CA ARG A 557 8.95 25.94 28.09
C ARG A 557 7.77 26.73 28.61
N HIS A 558 7.88 28.07 28.66
CA HIS A 558 6.77 28.93 29.03
C HIS A 558 5.61 28.82 28.04
N PHE A 559 5.92 28.85 26.75
CA PHE A 559 4.94 28.68 25.67
C PHE A 559 4.19 27.36 25.79
N LEU A 560 4.87 26.23 26.02
CA LEU A 560 4.19 24.95 26.25
C LEU A 560 3.30 24.98 27.50
N LYS A 561 3.79 25.57 28.59
CA LYS A 561 3.03 25.70 29.85
C LYS A 561 1.76 26.53 29.70
N GLU A 562 1.77 27.53 28.83
CA GLU A 562 0.60 28.38 28.52
C GLU A 562 -0.35 27.75 27.49
N ASN A 563 0.04 26.65 26.84
CA ASN A 563 -0.74 25.97 25.81
C ASN A 563 -0.71 24.44 26.06
N PRO A 564 -1.43 23.96 27.09
CA PRO A 564 -1.30 22.59 27.58
C PRO A 564 -1.67 21.52 26.52
N GLU A 565 -2.54 21.83 25.57
CA GLU A 565 -2.87 20.96 24.44
C GLU A 565 -1.71 20.81 23.46
N LEU A 566 -0.93 21.87 23.25
CA LEU A 566 0.28 21.82 22.42
C LEU A 566 1.40 21.08 23.14
N ASP A 567 1.54 21.28 24.46
CA ASP A 567 2.47 20.52 25.29
C ASP A 567 2.13 19.02 25.27
N PHE A 568 0.87 18.66 25.49
CA PHE A 568 0.41 17.28 25.41
C PHE A 568 0.74 16.65 24.03
N LEU A 569 0.40 17.34 22.94
CA LEU A 569 0.65 16.81 21.59
C LEU A 569 2.13 16.77 21.20
N SER A 570 2.95 17.68 21.73
CA SER A 570 4.42 17.65 21.56
C SER A 570 5.02 16.43 22.26
N ARG A 571 4.65 16.21 23.53
CA ARG A 571 5.04 15.02 24.31
C ARG A 571 4.60 13.73 23.61
N LEU A 572 3.37 13.74 23.08
CA LEU A 572 2.81 12.59 22.38
C LEU A 572 3.55 12.30 21.07
N GLU A 573 3.93 13.32 20.29
CA GLU A 573 4.70 13.13 19.07
C GLU A 573 6.09 12.56 19.37
N HIS A 574 6.78 13.05 20.40
CA HIS A 574 8.07 12.49 20.82
C HIS A 574 7.94 11.03 21.25
N LYS A 575 6.93 10.70 22.07
CA LYS A 575 6.66 9.31 22.47
C LYS A 575 6.32 8.42 21.26
N ARG A 576 5.46 8.89 20.34
CA ARG A 576 5.12 8.18 19.10
C ARG A 576 6.37 7.95 18.24
N TRP A 577 7.23 8.96 18.14
CA TRP A 577 8.50 8.88 17.44
C TRP A 577 9.40 7.81 18.07
N CYS A 578 9.60 7.82 19.39
CA CYS A 578 10.33 6.77 20.11
C CYS A 578 9.72 5.39 19.86
N ASN A 579 8.40 5.23 20.02
CA ASN A 579 7.69 3.97 19.78
C ASN A 579 7.89 3.44 18.36
N SER A 580 7.87 4.31 17.34
CA SER A 580 8.13 3.91 15.96
C SER A 580 9.54 3.38 15.76
N TYR A 581 10.53 3.99 16.41
CA TYR A 581 11.92 3.53 16.40
C TYR A 581 12.11 2.22 17.17
N TYR A 582 11.45 2.08 18.32
CA TYR A 582 11.44 0.83 19.09
C TYR A 582 10.81 -0.33 18.30
N ALA A 583 9.73 -0.08 17.56
CA ALA A 583 9.10 -1.04 16.65
C ALA A 583 9.99 -1.41 15.45
N MET A 584 10.95 -0.54 15.09
CA MET A 584 12.02 -0.78 14.12
C MET A 584 13.30 -1.36 14.77
N PHE A 585 13.22 -1.79 16.04
CA PHE A 585 14.30 -2.38 16.84
C PHE A 585 15.46 -1.45 17.15
N PHE A 586 15.24 -0.12 17.10
CA PHE A 586 16.22 0.82 17.60
C PHE A 586 16.28 0.82 19.13
N ARG A 587 17.47 1.13 19.65
CA ARG A 587 17.72 1.34 21.07
C ARG A 587 18.47 2.65 21.30
N TYR A 588 18.44 3.13 22.53
CA TYR A 588 19.28 4.25 22.91
C TYR A 588 20.76 3.96 22.62
N GLY A 589 21.47 4.97 22.12
CA GLY A 589 22.92 4.98 22.02
C GLY A 589 23.43 6.38 21.77
N GLU A 590 24.61 6.71 22.29
CA GLU A 590 25.18 8.07 22.28
C GLU A 590 25.31 8.69 20.88
N LYS A 591 25.39 7.85 19.85
CA LYS A 591 25.46 8.25 18.44
C LYS A 591 24.37 7.58 17.64
N LYS A 592 23.82 8.35 16.69
CA LYS A 592 22.90 7.83 15.69
C LYS A 592 23.66 6.89 14.74
N ASP A 593 23.15 5.67 14.60
CA ASP A 593 23.64 4.68 13.65
C ASP A 593 22.46 3.81 13.18
N GLU A 594 22.03 4.00 11.93
CA GLU A 594 20.88 3.27 11.37
C GLU A 594 21.21 1.80 11.12
N SER A 595 22.49 1.45 10.93
CA SER A 595 22.95 0.06 10.74
C SER A 595 22.98 -0.71 12.06
N ARG A 596 23.45 -0.06 13.13
CA ARG A 596 23.48 -0.62 14.50
C ARG A 596 22.18 -0.43 15.26
N LYS A 597 21.21 0.26 14.65
CA LYS A 597 19.90 0.59 15.23
C LYS A 597 20.04 1.34 16.55
N THR A 598 20.88 2.37 16.59
CA THR A 598 21.04 3.26 17.76
C THR A 598 20.63 4.68 17.47
N HIS A 599 20.00 5.36 18.44
CA HIS A 599 19.67 6.78 18.33
C HIS A 599 19.74 7.47 19.71
N PRO A 600 20.36 8.66 19.80
CA PRO A 600 20.58 9.34 21.09
C PRO A 600 19.30 9.97 21.67
N CYS A 601 18.32 10.29 20.84
CA CYS A 601 17.04 10.87 21.27
C CYS A 601 15.99 9.84 21.74
N LEU A 602 16.33 8.55 21.85
CA LEU A 602 15.42 7.53 22.37
C LEU A 602 15.36 7.58 23.90
N ILE A 603 14.74 8.66 24.38
CA ILE A 603 14.58 9.04 25.77
C ILE A 603 13.09 9.16 26.05
N ASP A 604 12.58 8.34 26.97
CA ASP A 604 11.14 8.28 27.29
C ASP A 604 10.71 9.41 28.25
N GLU A 605 11.65 9.96 29.02
CA GLU A 605 11.37 11.02 30.01
C GLU A 605 11.37 12.40 29.36
N TRP A 606 10.18 12.98 29.18
CA TRP A 606 10.01 14.30 28.56
C TRP A 606 10.80 15.41 29.26
N GLU A 607 10.82 15.43 30.60
CA GLU A 607 11.56 16.45 31.36
C GLU A 607 13.06 16.46 31.04
N THR A 608 13.63 15.29 30.72
CA THR A 608 15.02 15.17 30.25
C THR A 608 15.17 15.74 28.84
N VAL A 609 14.18 15.52 27.96
CA VAL A 609 14.13 15.99 26.57
C VAL A 609 14.04 17.53 26.51
N ILE A 610 13.10 18.13 27.23
CA ILE A 610 12.94 19.60 27.27
C ILE A 610 13.95 20.30 28.20
N GLY A 611 14.70 19.53 28.98
CA GLY A 611 15.70 19.98 29.94
C GLY A 611 17.13 19.83 29.43
N GLU A 612 17.85 18.85 30.01
CA GLU A 612 19.29 18.61 29.76
C GLU A 612 19.58 18.25 28.30
N LYS A 613 18.67 17.53 27.64
CA LYS A 613 18.87 17.02 26.27
C LYS A 613 18.19 17.86 25.20
N PHE A 614 17.84 19.12 25.50
CA PHE A 614 17.18 20.02 24.56
C PHE A 614 17.94 20.13 23.22
N ASP A 615 19.23 20.47 23.25
CA ASP A 615 20.05 20.63 22.04
C ASP A 615 20.35 19.31 21.31
N LEU A 616 20.03 18.18 21.93
CA LEU A 616 20.21 16.87 21.33
C LEU A 616 18.93 16.40 20.65
N CYS A 617 17.79 16.62 21.30
CA CYS A 617 16.50 16.10 20.89
C CYS A 617 15.68 17.08 20.04
N HIS A 618 15.90 18.38 20.21
CA HIS A 618 15.15 19.43 19.53
C HIS A 618 13.62 19.28 19.68
N PRO A 619 13.08 19.28 20.92
CA PRO A 619 11.65 19.07 21.17
C PRO A 619 10.75 20.11 20.49
N GLU A 620 11.28 21.28 20.12
CA GLU A 620 10.60 22.28 19.32
C GLU A 620 10.13 21.75 17.95
N TYR A 621 10.77 20.71 17.41
CA TYR A 621 10.39 20.09 16.14
C TYR A 621 9.18 19.15 16.25
N ASP A 622 8.87 18.64 17.44
CA ASP A 622 7.71 17.77 17.65
C ASP A 622 6.39 18.52 17.40
N LEU A 623 6.37 19.83 17.66
CA LEU A 623 5.23 20.73 17.37
C LEU A 623 4.97 20.95 15.88
N LEU A 624 5.98 20.80 15.01
CA LEU A 624 5.80 21.03 13.57
C LEU A 624 4.74 20.10 12.97
N SER A 625 4.63 18.88 13.51
CA SER A 625 3.62 17.91 13.09
C SER A 625 2.21 18.33 13.51
N VAL A 626 2.08 19.08 14.61
CA VAL A 626 0.82 19.59 15.16
C VAL A 626 0.35 20.81 14.35
N PHE A 627 1.25 21.72 13.99
CA PHE A 627 0.91 22.87 13.14
C PHE A 627 0.56 22.50 11.69
N ALA A 628 0.86 21.27 11.26
CA ALA A 628 0.49 20.75 9.95
C ALA A 628 -0.94 20.15 9.88
N LEU A 629 -1.65 20.03 11.01
CA LEU A 629 -2.97 19.41 11.09
C LEU A 629 -4.06 20.29 10.44
N PHE A 630 -5.16 19.66 10.01
CA PHE A 630 -6.31 20.31 9.36
C PHE A 630 -6.00 21.14 8.10
N LYS A 631 -4.77 21.08 7.56
CA LYS A 631 -4.44 21.63 6.25
C LYS A 631 -5.10 20.77 5.17
N GLU A 632 -5.76 21.41 4.21
CA GLU A 632 -6.28 20.74 3.02
C GLU A 632 -5.10 20.20 2.20
N VAL A 633 -5.14 18.91 1.85
CA VAL A 633 -4.10 18.21 1.07
C VAL A 633 -4.56 18.00 -0.36
#